data_AF-X0YH45-F1
#
_entry.id   AF-X0YH45-F1
#
_cell.length_a   1.000
_cell.length_b   1.000
_cell.length_c   1.000
_cell.angle_alpha   90.00
_cell.angle_beta   90.00
_cell.angle_gamma   90.00
#
_symmetry.space_group_name_H-M   'P 1'
#
loop_
_entity.id
_entity.type
_entity.pdbx_description
1 polymer ?
#
loop_
_entity_poly.entity_id
_entity_poly.type
_entity_poly.pdbx_seq_one_letter_code
_entity_poly.pdbx_strand_id
1 'polypeptide(L)'
;MSFPYRPANGTEGEMFMAEFCYRCKHDAAFQKSGDGEDGCDIVFKSMAFYKTDEGYPPEWVSDDNVGLVNSRCTAFEPIEGS
;
A
#
# COMPACT_ATOMS: atom_id res chain seq x y z
N MET A 1 17.86 -6.56 -3.16
CA MET A 1 16.81 -7.35 -3.86
C MET A 1 15.54 -7.10 -3.08
N SER A 2 14.43 -6.78 -3.74
CA SER A 2 13.17 -6.47 -3.07
C SER A 2 12.22 -7.67 -3.16
N PHE A 3 11.48 -7.94 -2.08
CA PHE A 3 10.52 -9.03 -1.95
C PHE A 3 9.09 -8.48 -1.88
N PRO A 4 8.06 -9.21 -2.35
CA PRO A 4 6.67 -8.80 -2.15
C PRO A 4 6.36 -8.66 -0.66
N TYR A 5 5.89 -7.48 -0.26
CA TYR A 5 5.55 -7.16 1.12
C TYR A 5 4.07 -7.39 1.38
N ARG A 6 3.77 -8.10 2.47
CA ARG A 6 2.44 -8.20 3.06
C ARG A 6 2.55 -7.98 4.57
N PRO A 7 1.76 -7.07 5.16
CA PRO A 7 1.76 -6.85 6.60
C PRO A 7 1.46 -8.14 7.38
N ALA A 8 2.11 -8.34 8.53
CA ALA A 8 1.89 -9.54 9.34
C ALA A 8 0.54 -9.50 10.07
N ASN A 9 -0.02 -8.31 10.31
CA ASN A 9 -1.30 -8.11 10.98
C ASN A 9 -1.92 -6.75 10.61
N GLY A 10 -3.14 -6.50 11.09
CA GLY A 10 -3.88 -5.27 10.83
C GLY A 10 -3.17 -4.00 11.33
N THR A 11 -2.51 -4.05 12.49
CA THR A 11 -1.77 -2.89 13.03
C THR A 11 -0.61 -2.50 12.12
N GLU A 12 0.15 -3.49 11.64
CA GLU A 12 1.23 -3.26 10.69
C GLU A 12 0.72 -2.74 9.34
N GLY A 13 -0.41 -3.27 8.89
CA GLY A 13 -1.08 -2.78 7.67
C GLY A 13 -1.50 -1.33 7.79
N GLU A 14 -2.10 -0.96 8.91
CA GLU A 14 -2.53 0.42 9.19
C GLU A 14 -1.33 1.37 9.24
N MET A 15 -0.24 0.98 9.90
CA MET A 15 0.99 1.79 9.94
C MET A 15 1.59 1.99 8.54
N PHE A 16 1.60 0.94 7.71
CA PHE A 16 2.06 1.05 6.33
C PHE A 16 1.17 1.98 5.51
N MET A 17 -0.15 1.85 5.63
CA MET A 17 -1.09 2.69 4.90
C MET A 17 -1.04 4.14 5.36
N ALA A 18 -0.84 4.39 6.65
CA ALA A 18 -0.66 5.74 7.19
C ALA A 18 0.60 6.43 6.66
N GLU A 19 1.70 5.68 6.48
CA GLU A 19 2.94 6.23 5.95
C GLU A 19 2.85 6.50 4.44
N PHE A 20 2.18 5.61 3.68
CA PHE A 20 2.14 5.68 2.22
C PHE A 20 0.74 6.00 1.67
N CYS A 21 -0.21 5.09 1.83
CA CYS A 21 -1.48 5.09 1.09
C CYS A 21 -2.32 6.35 1.40
N TYR A 22 -2.48 6.71 2.68
CA TYR A 22 -3.27 7.87 3.09
C TYR A 22 -2.65 9.22 2.71
N ARG A 23 -1.37 9.21 2.32
CA ARG A 23 -0.61 10.38 1.86
C ARG A 23 -0.36 10.36 0.36
N CYS A 24 -0.92 9.38 -0.35
CA CYS A 24 -0.66 9.16 -1.77
C CYS A 24 -1.70 9.87 -2.64
N LYS A 25 -1.27 10.51 -3.72
CA LYS A 25 -2.15 11.13 -4.73
C LYS A 25 -3.16 10.14 -5.31
N HIS A 26 -2.76 8.87 -5.46
CA HIS A 26 -3.63 7.81 -6.00
C HIS A 26 -4.80 7.45 -5.09
N ASP A 27 -4.73 7.75 -3.79
CA ASP A 27 -5.80 7.45 -2.83
C ASP A 27 -6.53 8.73 -2.36
N ALA A 28 -6.03 9.91 -2.74
CA ALA A 28 -6.50 11.19 -2.22
C ALA A 28 -8.00 11.45 -2.48
N ALA A 29 -8.52 10.99 -3.62
CA ALA A 29 -9.94 11.11 -3.94
C ALA A 29 -10.80 10.26 -3.00
N PHE A 30 -10.46 8.97 -2.86
CA PHE A 30 -11.09 8.07 -1.89
C PHE A 30 -11.03 8.60 -0.45
N GLN A 31 -9.89 9.13 -0.01
CA GLN A 31 -9.75 9.72 1.34
C GLN A 31 -10.69 10.91 1.56
N LYS A 32 -11.04 11.66 0.51
CA LYS A 32 -11.91 12.83 0.58
C LYS A 32 -13.40 12.49 0.48
N SER A 33 -13.75 11.56 -0.41
CA SER A 33 -15.15 11.23 -0.70
C SER A 33 -15.67 10.06 0.11
N GLY A 34 -14.80 9.11 0.48
CA GLY A 34 -15.18 7.79 0.99
C GLY A 34 -15.81 6.89 -0.06
N ASP A 35 -15.87 7.33 -1.32
CA ASP A 35 -16.46 6.59 -2.44
C ASP A 35 -15.43 5.63 -3.04
N GLY A 36 -15.73 4.33 -3.02
CA GLY A 36 -14.81 3.26 -3.43
C GLY A 36 -14.44 3.22 -4.92
N GLU A 37 -14.98 4.11 -5.75
CA GLU A 37 -14.72 4.14 -7.20
C GLU A 37 -13.39 4.86 -7.54
N ASP A 38 -12.94 5.80 -6.70
CA ASP A 38 -11.75 6.63 -6.95
C ASP A 38 -10.55 6.26 -6.03
N GLY A 39 -10.49 5.01 -5.58
CA GLY A 39 -9.43 4.50 -4.70
C GLY A 39 -8.19 4.00 -5.44
N CYS A 40 -7.09 3.85 -4.70
CA CYS A 40 -5.86 3.30 -5.23
C CYS A 40 -6.01 1.78 -5.53
N ASP A 41 -5.90 1.38 -6.79
CA ASP A 41 -6.01 -0.03 -7.22
C ASP A 41 -4.98 -0.96 -6.54
N ILE A 42 -3.80 -0.42 -6.19
CA ILE A 42 -2.76 -1.16 -5.45
C ILE A 42 -3.27 -1.55 -4.06
N VAL A 43 -3.91 -0.61 -3.34
CA VAL A 43 -4.49 -0.86 -2.02
C VAL A 43 -5.61 -1.87 -2.14
N PHE A 44 -6.49 -1.70 -3.13
CA PHE A 44 -7.58 -2.65 -3.39
C PHE A 44 -7.05 -4.07 -3.63
N LYS A 45 -6.07 -4.24 -4.52
CA LYS A 45 -5.44 -5.54 -4.82
C LYS A 45 -4.76 -6.15 -3.60
N SER A 46 -4.12 -5.34 -2.75
CA SER A 46 -3.49 -5.82 -1.51
C SER A 46 -4.49 -6.46 -0.53
N MET A 47 -5.75 -6.03 -0.60
CA MET A 47 -6.87 -6.54 0.20
C MET A 47 -7.57 -7.73 -0.47
N ALA A 48 -7.64 -7.73 -1.80
CA ALA A 48 -8.33 -8.74 -2.58
C ALA A 48 -7.52 -10.04 -2.76
N PHE A 49 -6.20 -9.94 -2.85
CA PHE A 49 -5.32 -11.05 -3.20
C PHE A 49 -4.38 -11.46 -2.07
N TYR A 50 -3.95 -12.72 -2.09
CA TYR A 50 -2.85 -13.20 -1.27
C TYR A 50 -1.50 -12.87 -1.93
N LYS A 51 -0.41 -12.75 -1.14
CA LYS A 51 0.91 -12.34 -1.66
C LYS A 51 1.54 -13.30 -2.68
N THR A 52 0.99 -14.51 -2.82
CA THR A 52 1.41 -15.52 -3.79
C THR A 52 0.56 -15.53 -5.04
N ASP A 53 -0.52 -14.76 -5.07
CA ASP A 53 -1.43 -14.70 -6.21
C ASP A 53 -0.86 -13.74 -7.26
N GLU A 54 -1.07 -14.06 -8.54
CA GLU A 54 -0.62 -13.22 -9.66
C GLU A 54 -1.24 -11.81 -9.64
N GLY A 55 -2.39 -11.65 -8.97
CA GLY A 55 -3.08 -10.38 -8.79
C GLY A 55 -2.53 -9.49 -7.67
N TYR A 56 -1.59 -9.98 -6.84
CA TYR A 56 -1.04 -9.19 -5.74
C TYR A 56 -0.17 -8.03 -6.27
N PRO A 57 -0.27 -6.83 -5.69
CA PRO A 57 0.46 -5.68 -6.20
C PRO A 57 1.98 -5.87 -6.09
N PRO A 58 2.74 -5.80 -7.20
CA PRO A 58 4.21 -5.88 -7.16
C PRO A 58 4.87 -4.64 -6.56
N GLU A 59 4.12 -3.55 -6.36
CA GLU A 59 4.63 -2.27 -5.86
C GLU A 59 4.89 -2.28 -4.35
N TRP A 60 4.18 -3.12 -3.61
CA TRP A 60 4.41 -3.29 -2.19
C TRP A 60 5.59 -4.22 -1.98
N VAL A 61 6.71 -3.65 -1.59
CA VAL A 61 7.98 -4.37 -1.49
C VAL A 61 8.67 -4.15 -0.15
N SER A 62 9.49 -5.13 0.25
CA SER A 62 10.36 -5.12 1.42
C SER A 62 11.79 -5.47 1.00
N ASP A 63 12.79 -4.73 1.47
CA ASP A 63 14.19 -4.99 1.12
C ASP A 63 14.83 -6.15 1.91
N ASP A 64 14.25 -6.50 3.05
CA ASP A 64 14.75 -7.55 3.96
C ASP A 64 13.76 -8.71 4.15
N ASN A 65 12.60 -8.68 3.48
CA ASN A 65 11.51 -9.65 3.61
C ASN A 65 10.95 -9.75 5.05
N VAL A 66 11.17 -8.72 5.88
CA VAL A 66 10.78 -8.75 7.30
C VAL A 66 10.14 -7.43 7.71
N GLY A 67 8.83 -7.49 7.89
CA GLY A 67 8.06 -6.47 8.60
C GLY A 67 8.03 -5.09 7.93
N LEU A 68 7.59 -4.10 8.69
CA LEU A 68 7.29 -2.75 8.19
C LEU A 68 8.52 -1.88 7.87
N VAL A 69 9.61 -2.01 8.64
CA VAL A 69 10.69 -1.00 8.72
C VAL A 69 11.36 -0.74 7.37
N ASN A 70 11.53 -1.78 6.55
CA ASN A 70 12.15 -1.68 5.23
C ASN A 70 11.16 -1.93 4.10
N SER A 71 9.88 -1.66 4.35
CA SER A 71 8.79 -1.85 3.41
C SER A 71 8.35 -0.52 2.81
N ARG A 72 8.07 -0.51 1.50
CA ARG A 72 7.64 0.67 0.76
C ARG A 72 6.66 0.32 -0.35
N CYS A 73 5.90 1.32 -0.79
CA CYS A 73 5.19 1.27 -2.07
C CYS A 73 6.04 1.97 -3.14
N THR A 74 6.41 1.28 -4.21
CA THR A 74 7.23 1.87 -5.30
C THR A 74 6.46 2.85 -6.18
N ALA A 75 5.13 2.83 -6.12
CA ALA A 75 4.23 3.78 -6.80
C ALA A 75 3.72 4.89 -5.85
N PHE A 76 4.37 5.09 -4.71
CA PHE A 76 4.00 6.17 -3.80
C PHE A 76 4.29 7.54 -4.43
N GLU A 77 3.25 8.35 -4.57
CA GLU A 77 3.35 9.76 -4.97
C GLU A 77 2.74 10.64 -3.87
N PRO A 78 3.54 11.42 -3.11
CA PRO A 78 3.02 12.22 -2.00
C PRO A 78 2.08 13.32 -2.51
N ILE A 79 0.98 13.56 -1.79
CA ILE A 79 0.13 14.74 -2.00
C ILE A 79 0.99 15.99 -1.74
N GLU A 80 0.99 16.96 -2.66
CA GLU A 80 1.81 18.16 -2.50
C GLU A 80 1.43 18.91 -1.22
N GLY A 81 2.41 19.11 -0.33
CA GLY A 81 2.22 19.82 0.96
C GLY A 81 2.02 18.94 2.20
N SER A 82 2.24 17.61 2.12
CA SER A 82 2.17 16.66 3.25
C SER A 82 3.43 16.54 4.09
#